data_AF-A0A7W4B0N8-F1
#
_entry.id   AF-A0A7W4B0N8-F1
#
_cell.length_a   1.000
_cell.length_b   1.000
_cell.length_c   1.000
_cell.angle_alpha   90.00
_cell.angle_beta   90.00
_cell.angle_gamma   90.00
#
_symmetry.space_group_name_H-M   'P 1'
#
loop_
_entity.id
_entity.type
_entity.pdbx_description
1 polymer ?
#
loop_
_entity_poly.entity_id
_entity_poly.type
_entity_poly.pdbx_seq_one_letter_code
_entity_poly.pdbx_strand_id
1 'polypeptide(L)'
;MTQENSLKTLSGLQRLLEGGLILCCMIATYILLALSSFNPSDPGWSQSHFQGEIHNWTGAVGAWTADVLFYFFGFIAFLIPIMIATTGWFIFNRAHRLFEIDYFSVGLRIIGFILMLLGLAALVSMNADNMYVFSAGGVAGDVIGQAMLP
;
A
#
# COMPACT_ATOMS: atom_id res chain seq x y z
N MET A 1 28.74 -21.45 -39.63
CA MET A 1 27.61 -20.56 -39.29
C MET A 1 27.63 -20.34 -37.78
N THR A 2 28.39 -19.35 -37.33
CA THR A 2 28.42 -18.93 -35.93
C THR A 2 27.24 -17.99 -35.70
N GLN A 3 26.26 -18.42 -34.90
CA GLN A 3 25.24 -17.51 -34.38
C GLN A 3 25.94 -16.54 -33.42
N GLU A 4 26.13 -15.29 -33.85
CA GLU A 4 26.40 -14.22 -32.91
C GLU A 4 25.18 -14.06 -32.01
N ASN A 5 25.31 -14.48 -30.76
CA ASN A 5 24.40 -14.09 -29.70
C ASN A 5 24.48 -12.57 -29.55
N SER A 6 23.63 -11.85 -30.28
CA SER A 6 23.42 -10.42 -30.09
C SER A 6 22.92 -10.22 -28.67
N LEU A 7 23.83 -9.84 -27.78
CA LEU A 7 23.50 -9.42 -26.43
C LEU A 7 22.60 -8.20 -26.55
N LYS A 8 21.29 -8.41 -26.41
CA LYS A 8 20.28 -7.35 -26.35
C LYS A 8 20.62 -6.47 -25.15
N THR A 9 21.33 -5.38 -25.39
CA THR A 9 21.63 -4.38 -24.36
C THR A 9 20.31 -3.68 -23.99
N LEU A 10 19.98 -3.70 -22.70
CA LEU A 10 18.77 -3.07 -22.18
C LEU A 10 18.84 -1.56 -22.44
N SER A 11 17.78 -0.98 -23.00
CA SER A 11 17.65 0.47 -23.16
C SER A 11 17.74 1.16 -21.79
N GLY A 12 18.33 2.36 -21.72
CA GLY A 12 18.44 3.12 -20.46
C GLY A 12 17.10 3.33 -19.75
N LEU A 13 16.00 3.48 -20.50
CA LEU A 13 14.66 3.57 -19.96
C LEU A 13 14.21 2.26 -19.29
N GLN A 14 14.57 1.11 -19.87
CA GLN A 14 14.22 -0.20 -19.32
C GLN A 14 14.93 -0.45 -17.99
N ARG A 15 16.19 -0.02 -17.86
CA ARG A 15 16.95 -0.09 -16.59
C ARG A 15 16.34 0.79 -15.50
N LEU A 16 15.87 1.99 -15.86
CA LEU A 16 15.16 2.87 -14.92
C LEU A 16 13.84 2.25 -14.44
N LEU A 17 13.07 1.66 -15.35
CA LEU A 17 11.80 1.01 -15.01
C LEU A 17 12.00 -0.26 -14.18
N GLU A 18 13.04 -1.04 -14.48
CA GLU A 18 13.44 -2.19 -13.68
C GLU A 18 13.87 -1.78 -12.27
N GLY A 19 14.70 -0.74 -12.15
CA GLY A 19 15.06 -0.15 -10.85
C GLY A 19 13.86 0.38 -10.08
N GLY A 20 12.92 1.04 -10.77
CA GLY A 20 11.66 1.51 -10.20
C GLY A 20 10.77 0.36 -9.71
N LEU A 21 10.67 -0.72 -10.47
CA LEU A 21 9.93 -1.92 -10.07
C LEU A 21 10.53 -2.54 -8.80
N ILE A 22 11.85 -2.70 -8.76
CA ILE A 22 12.56 -3.22 -7.58
C ILE A 22 12.30 -2.34 -6.37
N LEU A 23 12.41 -1.01 -6.52
CA LEU A 23 12.11 -0.06 -5.46
C LEU A 23 10.67 -0.18 -4.95
N CYS A 24 9.68 -0.26 -5.85
CA CYS A 24 8.28 -0.47 -5.48
C CYS A 24 8.09 -1.77 -4.69
N CYS A 25 8.72 -2.87 -5.12
CA CYS A 25 8.66 -4.15 -4.41
C CYS A 25 9.33 -4.08 -3.03
N MET A 26 10.46 -3.37 -2.91
CA MET A 26 11.13 -3.16 -1.63
C MET A 26 10.26 -2.35 -0.66
N ILE A 27 9.65 -1.26 -1.13
CA ILE A 27 8.74 -0.43 -0.33
C ILE A 27 7.50 -1.24 0.08
N ALA A 28 6.89 -1.97 -0.85
CA ALA A 28 5.73 -2.80 -0.55
C ALA A 28 6.05 -3.86 0.51
N THR A 29 7.19 -4.54 0.38
CA THR A 29 7.63 -5.55 1.35
C THR A 29 7.93 -4.91 2.71
N TYR A 30 8.59 -3.75 2.73
CA TYR A 30 8.85 -3.00 3.96
C TYR A 30 7.54 -2.67 4.70
N ILE A 31 6.56 -2.10 3.99
CA ILE A 31 5.26 -1.75 4.57
C ILE A 31 4.52 -3.01 5.04
N LEU A 32 4.58 -4.11 4.28
CA LEU A 32 3.93 -5.36 4.67
C LEU A 32 4.53 -5.93 5.96
N LEU A 33 5.86 -5.91 6.11
CA LEU A 33 6.54 -6.34 7.34
C LEU A 33 6.20 -5.40 8.51
N ALA A 34 6.17 -4.09 8.27
CA ALA A 34 5.78 -3.11 9.27
C ALA A 34 4.36 -3.36 9.78
N LEU A 35 3.39 -3.60 8.89
CA LEU A 35 2.00 -3.91 9.24
C LEU A 35 1.86 -5.27 9.94
N SER A 36 2.57 -6.29 9.47
CA SER A 36 2.47 -7.66 10.01
C SER A 36 3.10 -7.79 11.40
N SER A 37 4.12 -6.98 11.70
CA SER A 37 4.80 -6.94 13.00
C SER A 37 4.35 -5.78 13.89
N PHE A 38 3.18 -5.19 13.60
CA PHE A 38 2.63 -4.09 14.39
C PHE A 38 2.35 -4.52 15.83
N ASN A 39 2.78 -3.69 16.78
CA ASN A 39 2.51 -3.85 18.21
C ASN A 39 2.00 -2.52 18.79
N PRO A 40 0.84 -2.50 19.49
CA PRO A 40 0.31 -1.30 20.13
C PRO A 40 1.25 -0.64 21.18
N SER A 41 2.21 -1.39 21.72
CA SER A 41 3.20 -0.90 22.71
C SER A 41 4.40 -0.19 22.07
N ASP A 42 4.49 -0.20 20.74
CA ASP A 42 5.55 0.48 19.99
C ASP A 42 5.22 1.98 19.80
N PRO A 43 6.23 2.84 19.55
CA PRO A 43 5.99 4.28 19.42
C PRO A 43 5.21 4.57 18.13
N GLY A 44 4.15 5.37 18.23
CA GLY A 44 3.24 5.68 17.13
C GLY A 44 2.67 7.10 17.20
N TRP A 45 1.97 7.52 16.14
CA TRP A 45 1.18 8.75 16.10
C TRP A 45 0.01 8.69 17.09
N SER A 46 -0.66 7.55 17.15
CA SER A 46 -1.85 7.33 17.97
C SER A 46 -1.55 6.72 19.34
N GLN A 47 -0.36 6.14 19.52
CA GLN A 47 0.05 5.45 20.74
C GLN A 47 0.88 6.35 21.65
N SER A 48 0.43 6.52 22.90
CA SER A 48 1.10 7.37 23.91
C SER A 48 2.00 6.58 24.89
N HIS A 49 2.00 5.25 24.83
CA HIS A 49 2.68 4.38 25.80
C HIS A 49 3.83 3.62 25.15
N PHE A 50 5.03 4.22 25.14
CA PHE A 50 6.24 3.55 24.70
C PHE A 50 6.92 2.85 25.88
N GLN A 51 7.03 1.52 25.82
CA GLN A 51 7.63 0.70 26.90
C GLN A 51 9.15 0.46 26.73
N GLY A 52 9.83 1.24 25.88
CA GLY A 52 11.29 1.23 25.75
C GLY A 52 11.84 0.26 24.70
N GLU A 53 11.21 -0.91 24.51
CA GLU A 53 11.58 -1.86 23.46
C GLU A 53 10.64 -1.76 22.25
N ILE A 54 11.21 -1.74 21.05
CA ILE A 54 10.47 -1.72 19.79
C ILE A 54 10.35 -3.15 19.28
N HIS A 55 9.12 -3.62 19.12
CA HIS A 55 8.83 -4.99 18.67
C HIS A 55 8.71 -5.09 17.15
N ASN A 56 8.37 -4.00 16.47
CA ASN A 56 8.25 -3.96 15.02
C ASN A 56 9.58 -4.33 14.35
N TRP A 57 9.53 -5.30 13.44
CA TRP A 57 10.71 -5.82 12.75
C TRP A 57 11.41 -4.78 11.87
N THR A 58 10.69 -3.74 11.49
CA THR A 58 11.20 -2.63 10.67
C THR A 58 11.60 -1.40 11.51
N GLY A 59 11.65 -1.57 12.84
CA GLY A 59 12.07 -0.55 13.79
C GLY A 59 11.02 0.54 14.04
N ALA A 60 11.43 1.64 14.70
CA ALA A 60 10.52 2.72 15.10
C ALA A 60 9.79 3.36 13.92
N VAL A 61 10.48 3.54 12.79
CA VAL A 61 9.90 4.16 11.59
C VAL A 61 8.76 3.31 11.03
N GLY A 62 8.95 1.99 11.04
CA GLY A 62 7.93 1.07 10.57
C GLY A 62 6.76 0.92 11.53
N ALA A 63 7.02 0.93 12.84
CA ALA A 63 5.97 1.01 13.85
C ALA A 63 5.07 2.23 13.63
N TRP A 64 5.68 3.40 13.42
CA TRP A 64 4.96 4.64 13.13
C TRP A 64 4.20 4.60 11.81
N THR A 65 4.82 4.02 10.78
CA THR A 65 4.18 3.84 9.47
C THR A 65 2.95 2.94 9.58
N ALA A 66 3.08 1.80 10.26
CA ALA A 66 1.99 0.85 10.46
C ALA A 66 0.87 1.46 11.31
N ASP A 67 1.22 2.21 12.37
CA ASP A 67 0.27 2.92 13.23
C ASP A 67 -0.59 3.91 12.44
N VAL A 68 0.03 4.77 11.63
CA VAL A 68 -0.69 5.72 10.77
C VAL A 68 -1.59 5.00 9.77
N LEU A 69 -1.08 3.95 9.13
CA LEU A 69 -1.85 3.20 8.14
C LEU A 69 -3.07 2.49 8.76
N PHE A 70 -2.90 1.84 9.91
CA PHE A 70 -4.01 1.21 10.61
C PHE A 70 -5.01 2.23 11.16
N TYR A 71 -4.55 3.37 11.65
CA TYR A 71 -5.42 4.44 12.12
C TYR A 71 -6.37 4.94 11.03
N PHE A 72 -5.86 5.22 9.83
CA PHE A 72 -6.68 5.74 8.74
C PHE A 72 -7.50 4.67 8.01
N PHE A 73 -6.91 3.49 7.76
CA PHE A 73 -7.47 2.50 6.84
C PHE A 73 -7.90 1.18 7.51
N GLY A 74 -7.57 0.95 8.78
CA GLY A 74 -7.87 -0.33 9.45
C GLY A 74 -7.33 -1.53 8.68
N PHE A 75 -8.12 -2.59 8.53
CA PHE A 75 -7.74 -3.80 7.80
C PHE A 75 -7.35 -3.56 6.34
N ILE A 76 -7.87 -2.50 5.72
CA ILE A 76 -7.58 -2.17 4.33
C ILE A 76 -6.14 -1.69 4.13
N ALA A 77 -5.44 -1.32 5.20
CA ALA A 77 -4.01 -1.02 5.16
C ALA A 77 -3.18 -2.14 4.49
N PHE A 78 -3.58 -3.42 4.65
CA PHE A 78 -2.91 -4.55 4.00
C PHE A 78 -3.02 -4.57 2.48
N LEU A 79 -3.98 -3.84 1.89
CA LEU A 79 -4.06 -3.68 0.43
C LEU A 79 -2.99 -2.73 -0.10
N ILE A 80 -2.45 -1.82 0.73
CA ILE A 80 -1.48 -0.80 0.30
C ILE A 80 -0.20 -1.42 -0.27
N PRO A 81 0.47 -2.38 0.39
CA PRO A 81 1.59 -3.10 -0.20
C PRO A 81 1.28 -3.71 -1.57
N ILE A 82 0.09 -4.32 -1.72
CA ILE A 82 -0.34 -4.96 -2.96
C ILE A 82 -0.54 -3.91 -4.07
N MET A 83 -1.16 -2.78 -3.75
CA MET A 83 -1.36 -1.67 -4.69
C MET A 83 -0.03 -1.10 -5.20
N ILE A 84 0.95 -0.93 -4.31
CA ILE A 84 2.29 -0.43 -4.68
C ILE A 84 3.00 -1.43 -5.62
N ALA A 85 3.01 -2.72 -5.25
CA ALA A 85 3.67 -3.76 -6.05
C ALA A 85 3.01 -3.92 -7.43
N THR A 86 1.68 -3.97 -7.49
CA THR A 86 0.93 -4.07 -8.75
C THR A 86 1.10 -2.85 -9.64
N THR A 87 1.17 -1.65 -9.07
CA THR A 87 1.42 -0.40 -9.82
C THR A 87 2.82 -0.40 -10.43
N GLY A 88 3.84 -0.75 -9.64
CA GLY A 88 5.21 -0.92 -10.13
C GLY A 88 5.29 -1.94 -11.28
N TRP A 89 4.63 -3.08 -11.11
CA TRP A 89 4.55 -4.14 -12.14
C TRP A 89 3.86 -3.65 -13.41
N PHE A 90 2.74 -2.94 -13.28
CA PHE A 90 1.99 -2.42 -14.43
C PHE A 90 2.79 -1.39 -15.22
N ILE A 91 3.49 -0.48 -14.53
CA ILE A 91 4.37 0.51 -15.16
C ILE A 91 5.52 -0.18 -15.91
N PHE A 92 6.15 -1.19 -15.31
CA PHE A 92 7.21 -1.97 -15.95
C PHE A 92 6.70 -2.72 -17.19
N ASN A 93 5.56 -3.42 -17.09
CA ASN A 93 5.01 -4.19 -18.20
C ASN A 93 4.52 -3.30 -19.35
N ARG A 94 4.03 -2.09 -19.03
CA ARG A 94 3.48 -1.16 -20.02
C ARG A 94 4.47 -0.10 -20.50
N ALA A 95 5.72 -0.19 -20.07
CA ALA A 95 6.87 0.63 -20.45
C ALA A 95 6.90 1.07 -21.92
N HIS A 96 6.68 0.12 -22.83
CA HIS A 96 6.79 0.35 -24.28
C HIS A 96 5.53 1.02 -24.88
N ARG A 97 4.42 1.05 -24.14
CA ARG A 97 3.15 1.69 -24.55
C ARG A 97 2.74 2.84 -23.62
N LEU A 98 3.66 3.37 -22.83
CA LEU A 98 3.38 4.51 -21.94
C LEU A 98 2.92 5.75 -22.71
N PHE A 99 3.36 5.91 -23.97
CA PHE A 99 2.98 7.03 -24.84
C PHE A 99 1.56 6.91 -25.43
N GLU A 100 0.90 5.75 -25.34
CA GLU A 100 -0.48 5.52 -25.81
C GLU A 100 -1.51 5.48 -24.67
N ILE A 101 -1.13 5.89 -23.46
CA ILE A 101 -2.03 5.83 -22.31
C ILE A 101 -3.09 6.93 -22.43
N ASP A 102 -4.35 6.51 -22.47
CA ASP A 102 -5.48 7.41 -22.26
C ASP A 102 -5.56 7.82 -20.78
N TYR A 103 -5.08 9.03 -20.49
CA TYR A 103 -5.05 9.61 -19.14
C TYR A 103 -6.45 9.74 -18.52
N PHE A 104 -7.50 9.94 -19.32
CA PHE A 104 -8.87 10.03 -18.82
C PHE A 104 -9.35 8.68 -18.30
N SER A 105 -9.15 7.61 -19.08
CA SER A 105 -9.46 6.24 -18.68
C SER A 105 -8.68 5.81 -17.43
N VAL A 106 -7.41 6.22 -17.30
CA VAL A 106 -6.62 5.95 -16.10
C VAL A 106 -7.16 6.71 -14.88
N GLY A 107 -7.46 8.00 -15.03
CA GLY A 107 -8.06 8.81 -13.97
C GLY A 107 -9.36 8.20 -13.45
N LEU A 108 -10.25 7.78 -14.35
CA LEU A 108 -11.52 7.16 -13.98
C LEU A 108 -11.34 5.83 -13.23
N ARG A 109 -10.35 5.01 -13.63
CA ARG A 109 -10.00 3.77 -12.91
C ARG A 109 -9.48 4.06 -11.50
N ILE A 110 -8.64 5.08 -11.35
CA ILE A 110 -8.13 5.49 -10.03
C ILE A 110 -9.29 5.94 -9.13
N ILE A 111 -10.19 6.78 -9.64
CA ILE A 111 -11.37 7.23 -8.89
C ILE A 111 -12.25 6.04 -8.49
N GLY A 112 -12.60 5.17 -9.43
CA GLY A 112 -13.43 4.00 -9.15
C GLY A 112 -12.79 3.07 -8.11
N PHE A 113 -11.47 2.92 -8.17
CA PHE A 113 -10.73 2.13 -7.20
C PHE A 113 -10.67 2.77 -5.81
N ILE A 114 -10.49 4.09 -5.70
CA ILE A 114 -10.59 4.83 -4.43
C ILE A 114 -11.99 4.66 -3.84
N LEU A 115 -13.04 4.84 -4.64
CA LEU A 115 -14.43 4.66 -4.19
C LEU A 115 -14.68 3.22 -3.71
N MET A 116 -14.11 2.23 -4.40
CA MET A 116 -14.19 0.83 -3.98
C MET A 116 -13.50 0.60 -2.63
N LEU A 117 -12.30 1.17 -2.41
CA LEU A 117 -11.59 1.07 -1.13
C LEU A 117 -12.39 1.72 0.01
N LEU A 118 -12.96 2.90 -0.23
CA LEU A 118 -13.81 3.59 0.75
C LEU A 118 -15.07 2.79 1.08
N GLY A 119 -15.73 2.21 0.08
CA GLY A 119 -16.89 1.34 0.27
C GLY A 119 -16.55 0.08 1.07
N LEU A 120 -15.40 -0.55 0.79
CA LEU A 120 -14.90 -1.66 1.59
C LEU A 120 -14.60 -1.21 3.02
N ALA A 121 -14.03 -0.02 3.24
CA ALA A 121 -13.71 0.49 4.57
C ALA A 121 -14.96 0.66 5.42
N ALA A 122 -16.01 1.25 4.82
CA ALA A 122 -17.30 1.40 5.46
C ALA A 122 -17.94 0.04 5.80
N LEU A 123 -17.93 -0.90 4.85
CA LEU A 123 -18.46 -2.25 5.07
C LEU A 123 -17.74 -2.98 6.20
N VAL A 124 -16.41 -2.89 6.24
CA VAL A 124 -15.59 -3.51 7.29
C VAL A 124 -15.86 -2.84 8.64
N SER A 125 -15.93 -1.51 8.71
CA SER A 125 -16.29 -0.78 9.94
C SER A 125 -17.67 -1.22 10.49
N MET A 126 -18.65 -1.47 9.61
CA MET A 126 -20.00 -1.87 10.03
C MET A 126 -20.15 -3.36 10.39
N ASN A 127 -19.30 -4.24 9.86
CA ASN A 127 -19.50 -5.70 9.95
C ASN A 127 -18.37 -6.46 10.66
N ALA A 128 -17.21 -5.85 10.91
CA ALA A 128 -16.08 -6.50 11.52
C ALA A 128 -15.79 -5.93 12.92
N ASP A 129 -15.30 -6.79 13.80
CA ASP A 129 -14.83 -6.40 15.12
C ASP A 129 -13.56 -5.54 15.02
N ASN A 130 -13.43 -4.58 15.95
CA ASN A 130 -12.29 -3.68 16.01
C ASN A 130 -10.97 -4.43 16.19
N MET A 131 -9.91 -3.93 15.55
CA MET A 131 -8.57 -4.50 15.60
C MET A 131 -7.70 -3.69 16.56
N TYR A 132 -7.37 -4.29 17.71
CA TYR A 132 -6.67 -3.61 18.80
C TYR A 132 -7.44 -2.38 19.31
N VAL A 133 -6.85 -1.18 19.21
CA VAL A 133 -7.45 0.12 19.56
C VAL A 133 -8.05 0.81 18.32
N PHE A 134 -7.88 0.24 17.13
CA PHE A 134 -8.33 0.83 15.87
C PHE A 134 -9.65 0.24 15.41
N SER A 135 -10.49 1.08 14.79
CA SER A 135 -11.65 0.60 14.07
C SER A 135 -11.23 -0.30 12.91
N ALA A 136 -12.02 -1.36 12.67
CA ALA A 136 -11.78 -2.32 11.60
C ALA A 136 -11.69 -1.65 10.22
N GLY A 137 -12.47 -0.59 9.97
CA GLY A 137 -12.43 0.21 8.74
C GLY A 137 -11.53 1.46 8.81
N GLY A 138 -10.88 1.69 9.96
CA GLY A 138 -10.18 2.93 10.25
C GLY A 138 -11.10 4.15 10.27
N VAL A 139 -10.50 5.33 10.45
CA VAL A 139 -11.25 6.61 10.44
C VAL A 139 -12.03 6.81 9.13
N ALA A 140 -11.46 6.38 7.99
CA ALA A 140 -12.13 6.51 6.70
C ALA A 140 -13.43 5.69 6.64
N GLY A 141 -13.41 4.46 7.14
CA GLY A 141 -14.58 3.60 7.21
C GLY A 141 -15.63 4.11 8.20
N ASP A 142 -15.20 4.57 9.38
CA ASP A 142 -16.11 5.05 10.43
C ASP A 142 -16.87 6.29 10.01
N VAL A 143 -16.21 7.26 9.38
CA VAL A 143 -16.87 8.49 8.92
C VAL A 143 -17.98 8.17 7.91
N ILE A 144 -17.73 7.22 7.01
CA ILE A 144 -18.71 6.81 6.00
C ILE A 144 -19.80 5.96 6.66
N GLY A 145 -19.44 5.00 7.51
CA GLY A 145 -20.39 4.14 8.22
C GLY A 145 -21.36 4.93 9.09
N GLN A 146 -20.86 5.93 9.84
CA GLN A 146 -21.70 6.83 10.64
C GLN A 146 -22.67 7.65 9.79
N ALA A 147 -22.25 8.09 8.60
CA ALA A 147 -23.14 8.80 7.67
C ALA A 147 -24.25 7.90 7.07
N MET A 148 -24.09 6.57 7.15
CA MET A 148 -25.06 5.59 6.65
C MET A 148 -26.00 5.05 7.73
N LEU A 149 -25.66 5.24 9.01
CA LEU A 149 -26.50 4.87 10.14
C LEU A 149 -27.56 5.97 10.38
N PRO A 150 -28.82 5.60 10.68
CA PRO A 150 -29.93 6.53 10.86
C PRO A 150 -29.86 7.33 12.18
#